data_AF-A0A945UWY7-F1
#
_entry.id   AF-A0A945UWY7-F1
#
_cell.length_a   1.000
_cell.length_b   1.000
_cell.length_c   1.000
_cell.angle_alpha   90.00
_cell.angle_beta   90.00
_cell.angle_gamma   90.00
#
_symmetry.space_group_name_H-M   'P 1'
#
loop_
_entity.id
_entity.type
_entity.pdbx_description
1 polymer ?
#
loop_
_entity_poly.entity_id
_entity_poly.type
_entity_poly.pdbx_seq_one_letter_code
_entity_poly.pdbx_strand_id
1 'polypeptide(L)'
;MNLPDSDQDFLRGVIKFARQRPNPVSWVDRDGTARVTSLLPAEMDHLNRLAHQLRLSKSAVLEQASFLSARPAPKRRPADDVKES
;
A
#
# COMPACT_ATOMS: atom_id res chain seq x y z
N MET A 1 -6.74 16.37 -25.62
CA MET A 1 -5.81 16.93 -24.62
C MET A 1 -4.42 16.69 -25.16
N ASN A 2 -3.60 17.71 -25.39
CA ASN A 2 -2.24 17.55 -25.92
C ASN A 2 -1.27 17.30 -24.77
N LEU A 3 -1.28 16.08 -24.24
CA LEU A 3 -0.29 15.59 -23.27
C LEU A 3 0.51 14.43 -23.89
N PRO A 4 1.78 14.23 -23.48
CA PRO A 4 2.52 13.02 -23.78
C PRO A 4 1.75 11.76 -23.36
N ASP A 5 1.93 10.65 -24.07
CA ASP A 5 1.18 9.41 -23.81
C ASP A 5 1.40 8.87 -22.38
N SER A 6 2.60 9.03 -21.83
CA SER A 6 2.92 8.66 -20.44
C SER A 6 2.03 9.36 -19.42
N ASP A 7 1.77 10.64 -19.64
CA ASP A 7 0.98 11.47 -18.74
C ASP A 7 -0.51 11.14 -18.89
N GLN A 8 -0.95 10.84 -20.12
CA GLN A 8 -2.30 10.33 -20.36
C GLN A 8 -2.55 8.98 -19.67
N ASP A 9 -1.58 8.06 -19.71
CA ASP A 9 -1.67 6.76 -19.06
C ASP A 9 -1.65 6.86 -17.54
N PHE A 10 -0.81 7.74 -16.98
CA PHE A 10 -0.86 8.08 -15.57
C PHE A 10 -2.26 8.58 -15.18
N LEU A 11 -2.84 9.53 -15.91
CA LEU A 11 -4.17 10.07 -15.64
C LEU A 11 -5.27 9.00 -15.77
N ARG A 12 -5.19 8.12 -16.76
CA ARG A 12 -6.10 6.95 -16.88
C ARG A 12 -5.98 6.04 -15.65
N GLY A 13 -4.76 5.83 -15.16
CA GLY A 13 -4.47 5.10 -13.92
C GLY A 13 -5.09 5.75 -12.69
N VAL A 14 -4.93 7.07 -12.54
CA VAL A 14 -5.51 7.85 -11.44
C VAL A 14 -7.03 7.76 -11.45
N ILE A 15 -7.67 7.94 -12.60
CA ILE A 15 -9.13 7.83 -12.72
C ILE A 15 -9.60 6.40 -12.42
N LYS A 16 -8.87 5.39 -12.88
CA LYS A 16 -9.17 3.98 -12.57
C LYS A 16 -9.09 3.73 -11.07
N PHE A 17 -8.04 4.22 -10.40
CA PHE A 17 -7.88 4.12 -8.95
C PHE A 17 -9.00 4.87 -8.21
N ALA A 18 -9.31 6.10 -8.60
CA ALA A 18 -10.36 6.91 -7.98
C ALA A 18 -11.77 6.27 -8.08
N ARG A 19 -12.01 5.47 -9.13
CA ARG A 19 -13.26 4.69 -9.28
C ARG A 19 -13.31 3.47 -8.37
N GLN A 20 -12.17 2.95 -7.93
CA GLN A 20 -12.14 1.88 -6.94
C GLN A 20 -12.51 2.49 -5.60
N ARG A 21 -13.67 2.12 -5.04
CA ARG A 21 -14.09 2.57 -3.71
C ARG A 21 -13.17 1.91 -2.67
N PRO A 22 -12.26 2.65 -2.02
CA PRO A 22 -11.38 2.06 -1.02
C PRO A 22 -12.21 1.72 0.21
N ASN A 23 -11.88 0.60 0.85
CA ASN A 23 -12.54 0.13 2.05
C ASN A 23 -11.67 0.52 3.25
N PRO A 24 -12.12 1.45 4.11
CA PRO A 24 -11.36 1.86 5.27
C PRO A 24 -11.39 0.77 6.35
N VAL A 25 -10.26 0.55 6.99
CA VAL A 25 -10.13 -0.30 8.19
C VAL A 25 -9.48 0.52 9.30
N SER A 26 -10.19 0.69 10.40
CA SER A 26 -9.65 1.31 11.62
C SER A 26 -8.89 0.29 12.47
N TRP A 27 -7.75 0.67 13.02
CA TRP A 27 -6.91 -0.17 13.86
C TRP A 27 -6.00 0.68 14.76
N VAL A 28 -5.32 0.06 15.73
CA VAL A 28 -4.40 0.75 16.66
C VAL A 28 -2.98 0.30 16.36
N ASP A 29 -2.09 1.26 16.16
CA ASP A 29 -0.67 1.01 15.92
C ASP A 29 0.06 0.64 17.22
N ARG A 30 1.28 0.08 17.11
CA ARG A 30 2.09 -0.36 18.26
C ARG A 30 2.38 0.74 19.29
N ASP A 31 2.30 2.00 18.89
CA ASP A 31 2.49 3.17 19.76
C ASP A 31 1.18 3.66 20.41
N GLY A 32 0.06 2.96 20.19
CA GLY A 32 -1.26 3.32 20.68
C GLY A 32 -2.02 4.29 19.78
N THR A 33 -1.44 4.71 18.65
CA THR A 33 -2.09 5.65 17.74
C THR A 33 -3.22 4.98 16.96
N ALA A 34 -4.42 5.58 16.99
CA ALA A 34 -5.51 5.17 16.13
C ALA A 34 -5.20 5.50 14.65
N ARG A 35 -5.27 4.50 13.78
CA ARG A 35 -5.04 4.63 12.34
C ARG A 35 -6.25 4.15 11.55
N VAL A 36 -6.37 4.68 10.33
CA VAL A 36 -7.30 4.19 9.31
C VAL A 36 -6.49 3.91 8.05
N THR A 37 -6.57 2.68 7.56
CA THR A 37 -5.94 2.27 6.30
C THR A 37 -7.02 2.04 5.25
N SER A 38 -6.93 2.76 4.13
CA SER A 38 -7.83 2.60 2.99
C SER A 38 -7.28 1.52 2.06
N LEU A 39 -8.02 0.42 1.93
CA LEU A 39 -7.61 -0.74 1.11
C LEU A 39 -8.44 -0.82 -0.18
N LEU A 40 -7.79 -1.10 -1.29
CA LEU A 40 -8.48 -1.48 -2.52
C LEU A 40 -9.24 -2.80 -2.33
N PRO A 41 -10.26 -3.09 -3.15
CA PRO A 41 -11.03 -4.34 -3.03
C PRO A 41 -10.16 -5.61 -2.98
N ALA A 42 -9.15 -5.72 -3.85
CA ALA A 42 -8.25 -6.87 -3.87
C ALA A 42 -7.41 -7.02 -2.59
N GLU A 43 -6.98 -5.89 -2.01
CA GLU A 43 -6.22 -5.86 -0.76
C GLU A 43 -7.13 -6.22 0.43
N MET A 44 -8.36 -5.72 0.43
CA MET A 44 -9.38 -6.07 1.43
C MET A 44 -9.72 -7.56 1.39
N ASP A 45 -9.87 -8.15 0.20
CA ASP A 45 -10.11 -9.59 0.05
C ASP A 45 -8.94 -10.41 0.60
N HIS A 46 -7.71 -9.95 0.40
CA HIS A 46 -6.54 -10.59 0.97
C HIS A 46 -6.52 -10.48 2.50
N LEU A 47 -6.79 -9.30 3.05
CA LEU A 47 -6.87 -9.10 4.49
C LEU A 47 -7.98 -9.94 5.13
N ASN A 48 -9.14 -10.08 4.47
CA ASN A 48 -10.22 -10.95 4.92
C ASN A 48 -9.78 -12.43 5.01
N ARG A 49 -9.04 -12.93 4.00
CA ARG A 49 -8.50 -14.30 4.02
C ARG A 49 -7.52 -14.49 5.18
N LEU A 50 -6.60 -13.55 5.40
CA LEU A 50 -5.65 -13.60 6.52
C LEU A 50 -6.36 -13.57 7.87
N ALA A 51 -7.31 -12.66 8.04
CA ALA A 51 -8.13 -12.56 9.25
C ALA A 51 -8.84 -13.88 9.57
N HIS A 52 -9.43 -14.52 8.55
CA HIS A 52 -10.07 -15.83 8.69
C HIS A 52 -9.07 -16.93 9.07
N GLN A 53 -7.91 -17.00 8.41
CA GLN A 53 -6.88 -18.01 8.70
C GLN A 53 -6.34 -17.89 10.13
N LEU A 54 -6.15 -16.66 10.60
CA LEU A 54 -5.63 -16.38 11.94
C LEU A 54 -6.72 -16.35 13.02
N ARG A 55 -8.01 -16.43 12.63
CA ARG A 55 -9.18 -16.25 13.51
C ARG A 55 -9.14 -14.93 14.28
N LEU A 56 -8.69 -13.87 13.61
CA LEU A 56 -8.57 -12.51 14.15
C LEU A 56 -9.52 -11.57 13.41
N SER A 57 -9.81 -10.43 14.02
CA SER A 57 -10.43 -9.31 13.30
C SER A 57 -9.41 -8.69 12.34
N LYS A 58 -9.88 -8.02 11.27
CA LYS A 58 -9.01 -7.28 10.35
C LYS A 58 -8.12 -6.26 11.08
N SER A 59 -8.71 -5.55 12.05
CA SER A 59 -7.99 -4.57 12.87
C SER A 59 -6.88 -5.21 13.69
N ALA A 60 -7.15 -6.37 14.31
CA ALA A 60 -6.15 -7.11 15.08
C ALA A 60 -5.02 -7.66 14.20
N VAL A 61 -5.32 -8.06 12.95
CA VAL A 61 -4.28 -8.44 11.98
C VAL A 61 -3.36 -7.26 11.66
N LEU A 62 -3.91 -6.06 11.43
CA LEU A 62 -3.12 -4.87 11.16
C LEU A 62 -2.30 -4.41 12.38
N GLU A 63 -2.88 -4.48 13.57
CA GLU A 63 -2.20 -4.22 14.84
C GLU A 63 -1.02 -5.17 15.04
N GLN A 64 -1.20 -6.48 14.87
CA GLN A 64 -0.09 -7.45 14.94
C GLN A 64 0.96 -7.20 13.85
N ALA A 65 0.52 -6.84 12.64
CA ALA A 65 1.42 -6.53 11.54
C ALA A 65 2.32 -5.32 11.83
N SER A 66 1.90 -4.38 12.69
CA SER A 66 2.73 -3.22 13.07
C SER A 66 4.01 -3.56 13.83
N PHE A 67 4.06 -4.74 14.44
CA PHE A 67 5.25 -5.26 15.10
C PHE A 67 6.22 -5.96 14.15
N LEU A 68 5.83 -6.19 12.89
CA LEU A 68 6.72 -6.74 11.89
C LEU A 68 7.79 -5.71 11.53
N SER A 69 9.06 -6.08 11.70
CA SER A 69 10.18 -5.25 11.27
C SER A 69 10.03 -4.93 9.79
N ALA A 70 10.11 -3.64 9.43
CA ALA A 70 10.18 -3.23 8.04
C ALA A 70 11.36 -3.98 7.39
N ARG A 71 11.08 -4.77 6.35
CA ARG A 71 12.15 -5.42 5.60
C ARG A 71 13.07 -4.31 5.08
N PRO A 72 14.39 -4.38 5.30
CA PRO A 72 15.30 -3.37 4.77
C PRO A 72 15.06 -3.26 3.28
N ALA A 73 14.73 -2.05 2.82
CA ALA A 73 14.56 -1.80 1.40
C ALA A 73 15.83 -2.27 0.69
N PRO A 74 15.72 -2.98 -0.45
CA PRO A 74 16.90 -3.38 -1.20
C PRO A 74 17.73 -2.13 -1.47
N LYS A 75 18.99 -2.12 -1.00
CA LYS A 75 19.94 -1.04 -1.32
C LYS A 75 19.96 -0.92 -2.83
N ARG A 76 19.37 0.15 -3.37
CA ARG A 76 19.65 0.57 -4.73
C ARG A 76 21.15 0.82 -4.76
N ARG A 77 21.91 0.01 -5.50
CA ARG A 77 23.30 0.36 -5.81
C ARG A 77 23.21 1.73 -6.51
N PRO A 78 23.99 2.74 -6.09
CA PRO A 78 24.12 3.93 -6.91
C PRO A 78 24.61 3.46 -8.27
N ALA A 79 23.82 3.72 -9.32
CA ALA A 79 24.24 3.47 -10.68
C ALA A 79 25.51 4.29 -10.93
N ASP A 80 26.50 3.62 -11.50
CA ASP A 80 27.85 4.10 -11.78
C ASP A 80 27.88 5.53 -12.35
N ASP A 81 28.85 6.29 -11.84
CA ASP A 81 29.49 7.43 -12.49
C ASP A 81 29.40 7.36 -14.02
N VAL A 82 28.51 8.16 -14.61
CA VAL A 82 28.73 8.63 -15.98
C VAL A 82 29.53 9.90 -15.88
N LYS A 83 30.86 9.74 -15.89
CA LYS A 83 31.80 10.78 -16.30
C LYS A 83 31.46 11.18 -17.73
N GLU A 84 31.01 12.40 -17.93
CA GLU A 84 31.03 13.03 -19.25
C GLU A 84 32.31 13.86 -19.37
N SER A 85 33.04 13.62 -20.45
CA SER A 85 34.36 14.17 -20.78
C SER A 85 34.27 15.49 -21.54
#